data_AF-A0A516WHI5-F1
#
_entry.id   AF-A0A516WHI5-F1
#
_cell.length_a   1.000
_cell.length_b   1.000
_cell.length_c   1.000
_cell.angle_alpha   90.00
_cell.angle_beta   90.00
_cell.angle_gamma   90.00
#
_symmetry.space_group_name_H-M   'P 1'
#
loop_
_entity.id
_entity.type
_entity.pdbx_description
1 polymer ?
#
loop_
_entity_poly.entity_id
_entity_poly.type
_entity_poly.pdbx_seq_one_letter_code
_entity_poly.pdbx_strand_id
1 'polypeptide(L)'
;MIPTVAQQISAVRNTIGKSVLPALDPGDSFAAEQAGLVLACLDWVLDVQAFEYPYELAEHTDTRRTLTALMELDSEFADECRALLDETDSPATDLLELRQQVRDVKELVARGYRNLAAADGPNAESAHRIVAEAAARQSERELAWCRMTGFPQGDVLNVGEVLRAQRRE
;
A
#
# COMPACT_ATOMS: atom_id res chain seq x y z
N MET A 1 -21.01 15.34 18.22
CA MET A 1 -20.29 14.80 17.05
C MET A 1 -18.82 14.70 17.43
N ILE A 2 -18.23 13.51 17.37
CA ILE A 2 -16.79 13.34 17.63
C ILE A 2 -16.06 13.61 16.31
N PRO A 3 -15.10 14.55 16.25
CA PRO A 3 -14.39 14.85 15.03
C PRO A 3 -13.57 13.63 14.57
N THR A 4 -13.53 13.39 13.26
CA THR A 4 -12.69 12.35 12.67
C THR A 4 -11.21 12.69 12.82
N VAL A 5 -10.33 11.69 12.72
CA VAL A 5 -8.88 11.91 12.72
C VAL A 5 -8.47 12.89 11.61
N ALA A 6 -9.04 12.77 10.40
CA ALA A 6 -8.77 13.70 9.31
C ALA A 6 -9.19 15.15 9.64
N GLN A 7 -10.32 15.33 10.33
CA GLN A 7 -10.77 16.65 10.79
C GLN A 7 -9.83 17.22 11.87
N GLN A 8 -9.35 16.38 12.80
CA GLN A 8 -8.39 16.79 13.83
C GLN A 8 -7.06 17.21 13.21
N ILE A 9 -6.49 16.40 12.29
CA ILE A 9 -5.25 16.70 11.59
C ILE A 9 -5.39 17.99 10.77
N SER A 10 -6.51 18.15 10.04
CA SER A 10 -6.80 19.37 9.28
C SER A 10 -6.87 20.62 10.17
N ALA A 11 -7.43 20.50 11.39
CA ALA A 11 -7.50 21.60 12.34
C ALA A 11 -6.11 22.00 12.88
N VAL A 12 -5.26 21.00 13.19
CA VAL A 12 -3.87 21.23 13.60
C VAL A 12 -3.08 21.91 12.47
N ARG A 13 -3.16 21.36 11.25
CA ARG A 13 -2.53 21.90 10.05
C ARG A 13 -2.92 23.36 9.80
N ASN A 14 -4.21 23.68 9.94
CA ASN A 14 -4.71 25.05 9.82
C ASN A 14 -4.18 25.98 10.92
N THR A 15 -4.13 25.51 12.16
CA THR A 15 -3.61 26.30 13.29
C THR A 15 -2.13 26.63 13.10
N ILE A 16 -1.33 25.63 12.69
CA ILE A 16 0.09 25.84 12.43
C ILE A 16 0.29 26.83 11.29
N GLY A 17 -0.37 26.61 10.15
CA GLY A 17 -0.18 27.44 8.96
C GLY A 17 -0.71 28.87 9.10
N LYS A 18 -1.80 29.08 9.84
CA LYS A 18 -2.46 30.40 9.94
C LYS A 18 -2.10 31.20 11.19
N SER A 19 -1.67 30.53 12.26
CA SER A 19 -1.45 31.19 13.55
C SER A 19 -0.03 31.01 14.07
N VAL A 20 0.52 29.80 14.03
CA VAL A 20 1.86 29.54 14.59
C VAL A 20 2.95 30.08 13.68
N LEU A 21 2.98 29.66 12.41
CA LEU A 21 4.03 30.03 11.46
C LEU A 21 4.14 31.57 11.29
N PRO A 22 3.03 32.34 11.16
CA PRO A 22 3.12 33.80 11.05
C PRO A 22 3.51 34.51 12.34
N ALA A 23 3.41 33.83 13.50
CA ALA A 23 3.77 34.39 14.80
C ALA A 23 5.22 34.09 15.20
N LEU A 24 5.96 33.28 14.42
CA LEU A 24 7.38 33.04 14.64
C LEU A 24 8.19 34.31 14.33
N ASP A 25 9.29 34.50 15.07
CA ASP A 25 10.25 35.56 14.77
C ASP A 25 10.88 35.31 13.39
N PRO A 26 10.82 36.27 12.44
CA PRO A 26 11.47 36.13 11.13
C PRO A 26 12.99 35.88 11.22
N GLY A 27 13.63 36.22 12.34
CA GLY A 27 15.04 35.94 12.61
C GLY A 27 15.34 34.49 13.00
N ASP A 28 14.33 33.70 13.37
CA ASP A 28 14.48 32.28 13.76
C ASP A 28 14.13 31.35 12.58
N SER A 29 15.05 31.28 11.62
CA SER A 29 14.87 30.45 10.41
C SER A 29 14.69 28.97 10.74
N PHE A 30 15.32 28.48 11.81
CA PHE A 30 15.19 27.08 12.22
C PHE A 30 13.76 26.75 12.66
N ALA A 31 13.14 27.59 13.51
CA ALA A 31 11.77 27.37 13.93
C ALA A 31 10.78 27.39 12.76
N ALA A 32 10.99 28.30 11.80
CA ALA A 32 10.18 28.38 10.59
C ALA A 32 10.32 27.12 9.71
N GLU A 33 11.54 26.61 9.55
CA GLU A 33 11.82 25.35 8.84
C GLU A 33 11.14 24.15 9.53
N GLN A 34 11.26 24.02 10.85
CA GLN A 34 10.62 22.93 11.59
C GLN A 34 9.09 22.98 11.49
N ALA A 35 8.49 24.16 11.59
CA ALA A 35 7.05 24.32 11.40
C ALA A 35 6.62 23.97 9.96
N GLY A 36 7.44 24.30 8.95
CA GLY A 36 7.26 23.87 7.57
C GLY A 36 7.31 22.34 7.41
N LEU A 37 8.27 21.67 8.05
CA LEU A 37 8.37 20.21 8.04
C LEU A 37 7.14 19.55 8.68
N VAL A 38 6.65 20.09 9.81
CA VAL A 38 5.43 19.60 10.45
C VAL A 38 4.23 19.73 9.51
N LEU A 39 4.07 20.88 8.83
CA LEU A 39 3.00 21.07 7.85
C LEU A 39 3.10 20.06 6.69
N ALA A 40 4.28 19.84 6.15
CA ALA A 40 4.51 18.85 5.10
C ALA A 40 4.14 17.43 5.56
N CYS A 41 4.51 17.04 6.78
CA CYS A 41 4.13 15.75 7.35
C CYS A 41 2.61 15.62 7.54
N LEU A 42 1.92 16.67 8.01
CA LEU A 42 0.46 16.64 8.17
C LEU A 42 -0.25 16.54 6.82
N ASP A 43 0.24 17.25 5.80
CA ASP A 43 -0.29 17.19 4.44
C ASP A 43 -0.08 15.78 3.84
N TRP A 44 1.08 15.16 4.07
CA TRP A 44 1.33 13.78 3.66
C TRP A 44 0.40 12.77 4.37
N VAL A 45 0.23 12.88 5.69
CA VAL A 45 -0.68 11.98 6.43
C VAL A 45 -2.11 12.11 5.92
N LEU A 46 -2.58 13.34 5.63
CA LEU A 46 -3.91 13.56 5.04
C LEU A 46 -4.02 12.96 3.63
N ASP A 47 -2.96 13.00 2.83
CA ASP A 47 -2.93 12.40 1.49
C ASP A 47 -3.09 10.88 1.57
N VAL A 48 -2.35 10.21 2.45
CA VAL A 48 -2.32 8.74 2.50
C VAL A 48 -3.45 8.12 3.31
N GLN A 49 -3.90 8.77 4.39
CA GLN A 49 -4.91 8.24 5.31
C GLN A 49 -6.24 7.96 4.62
N ALA A 50 -6.60 8.76 3.61
CA ALA A 50 -7.82 8.56 2.83
C ALA A 50 -7.82 7.26 2.00
N PHE A 51 -6.65 6.67 1.77
CA PHE A 51 -6.47 5.55 0.86
C PHE A 51 -5.94 4.28 1.53
N GLU A 52 -5.76 4.24 2.85
CA GLU A 52 -5.23 3.04 3.55
C GLU A 52 -6.09 1.81 3.25
N TYR A 53 -7.40 1.92 3.47
CA TYR A 53 -8.30 0.80 3.21
C TYR A 53 -8.41 0.45 1.72
N PRO A 54 -8.62 1.41 0.79
CA PRO A 54 -8.59 1.13 -0.65
C PRO A 54 -7.27 0.49 -1.15
N TYR A 55 -6.13 0.85 -0.57
CA TYR A 55 -4.83 0.28 -0.87
C TYR A 55 -4.77 -1.18 -0.46
N GLU A 56 -5.08 -1.48 0.81
CA GLU A 56 -5.04 -2.84 1.34
C GLU A 56 -6.06 -3.74 0.63
N LEU A 57 -7.20 -3.19 0.22
CA LEU A 57 -8.17 -3.92 -0.59
C LEU A 57 -7.59 -4.32 -1.96
N ALA A 58 -6.84 -3.43 -2.60
CA ALA A 58 -6.15 -3.76 -3.85
C ALA A 58 -5.03 -4.77 -3.63
N GLU A 59 -4.24 -4.65 -2.56
CA GLU A 59 -3.25 -5.64 -2.16
C GLU A 59 -3.88 -7.02 -1.93
N HIS A 60 -5.03 -7.07 -1.25
CA HIS A 60 -5.78 -8.30 -1.00
C HIS A 60 -6.20 -8.97 -2.31
N THR A 61 -6.85 -8.23 -3.21
CA THR A 61 -7.26 -8.76 -4.51
C THR A 61 -6.08 -9.24 -5.35
N ASP A 62 -5.00 -8.44 -5.42
CA ASP A 62 -3.85 -8.76 -6.26
C ASP A 62 -3.04 -9.93 -5.71
N THR A 63 -2.87 -10.01 -4.39
CA THR A 63 -2.16 -11.12 -3.75
C THR A 63 -2.93 -12.42 -3.90
N ARG A 64 -4.26 -12.40 -3.72
CA ARG A 64 -5.12 -13.59 -3.97
C ARG A 64 -5.02 -14.04 -5.42
N ARG A 65 -5.14 -13.13 -6.39
CA ARG A 65 -4.97 -13.45 -7.82
C ARG A 65 -3.61 -14.09 -8.10
N THR A 66 -2.55 -13.55 -7.50
CA THR A 66 -1.19 -14.07 -7.64
C THR A 66 -1.09 -15.48 -7.06
N LEU A 67 -1.65 -15.72 -5.87
CA LEU A 67 -1.67 -17.05 -5.25
C LEU A 67 -2.42 -18.05 -6.12
N THR A 68 -3.62 -17.71 -6.62
CA THR A 68 -4.38 -18.57 -7.52
C THR A 68 -3.59 -18.94 -8.78
N ALA A 69 -2.91 -17.98 -9.40
CA ALA A 69 -2.09 -18.24 -10.57
C ALA A 69 -0.89 -19.17 -10.27
N LEU A 70 -0.28 -19.08 -9.08
CA LEU A 70 0.76 -20.01 -8.66
C LEU A 70 0.21 -21.42 -8.37
N MET A 71 -1.00 -21.52 -7.81
CA MET A 71 -1.67 -22.80 -7.56
C MET A 71 -1.99 -23.56 -8.86
N GLU A 72 -2.20 -22.87 -9.97
CA GLU A 72 -2.38 -23.51 -11.28
C GLU A 72 -1.10 -24.20 -11.80
N LEU A 73 0.07 -23.83 -11.26
CA LEU A 73 1.36 -24.41 -11.65
C LEU A 73 1.76 -25.63 -10.81
N ASP A 74 1.14 -25.85 -9.65
CA ASP A 74 1.43 -26.94 -8.72
C ASP A 74 0.16 -27.36 -7.94
N SER A 75 -0.37 -28.52 -8.28
CA SER A 75 -1.59 -29.07 -7.69
C SER A 75 -1.44 -29.47 -6.22
N GLU A 76 -0.25 -29.90 -5.79
CA GLU A 76 -0.02 -30.26 -4.37
C GLU A 76 -0.01 -28.98 -3.52
N PHE A 77 0.68 -27.94 -3.99
CA PHE A 77 0.62 -26.62 -3.36
C PHE A 77 -0.81 -26.04 -3.36
N ALA A 78 -1.60 -26.32 -4.41
CA ALA A 78 -2.98 -25.88 -4.49
C ALA A 78 -3.89 -26.51 -3.40
N ASP A 79 -3.66 -27.77 -3.04
CA ASP A 79 -4.38 -28.42 -1.94
C ASP A 79 -4.11 -27.73 -0.60
N GLU A 80 -2.85 -27.34 -0.35
CA GLU A 80 -2.45 -26.65 0.90
C GLU A 80 -3.06 -25.25 1.03
N CYS A 81 -3.20 -24.52 -0.08
CA CYS A 81 -3.62 -23.12 -0.07
C CYS A 81 -5.14 -22.93 -0.04
N ARG A 82 -5.90 -23.97 -0.41
CA ARG A 82 -7.35 -23.88 -0.63
C ARG A 82 -8.11 -23.39 0.60
N ALA A 83 -7.78 -23.93 1.79
CA ALA A 83 -8.42 -23.53 3.04
C ALA A 83 -8.26 -22.03 3.32
N LEU A 84 -7.05 -21.48 3.18
CA LEU A 84 -6.82 -20.05 3.43
C LEU A 84 -7.48 -19.17 2.35
N LEU A 85 -7.49 -19.60 1.09
CA LEU A 85 -8.21 -18.86 0.05
C LEU A 85 -9.72 -18.82 0.29
N ASP A 86 -10.31 -19.88 0.84
CA ASP A 86 -11.72 -19.90 1.20
C ASP A 86 -11.99 -19.00 2.41
N GLU A 87 -11.14 -19.04 3.45
CA GLU A 87 -11.23 -18.19 4.64
C GLU A 87 -11.10 -16.70 4.32
N THR A 88 -10.29 -16.35 3.32
CA THR A 88 -10.01 -14.96 2.91
C THR A 88 -10.77 -14.55 1.65
N ASP A 89 -11.84 -15.26 1.27
CA ASP A 89 -12.58 -14.94 0.04
C ASP A 89 -13.22 -13.54 0.08
N SER A 90 -13.72 -13.17 1.25
CA SER A 90 -14.22 -11.83 1.50
C SER A 90 -13.18 -10.98 2.25
N PRO A 91 -12.87 -9.77 1.74
CA PRO A 91 -11.97 -8.86 2.44
C PRO A 91 -12.61 -8.40 3.76
N ALA A 92 -11.83 -8.40 4.84
CA ALA A 92 -12.27 -7.88 6.12
C ALA A 92 -12.59 -6.38 6.05
N THR A 93 -13.59 -5.94 6.81
CA THR A 93 -13.98 -4.52 6.90
C THR A 93 -13.09 -3.72 7.85
N ASP A 94 -12.48 -4.37 8.84
CA ASP A 94 -11.46 -3.78 9.69
C ASP A 94 -10.10 -3.77 8.99
N LEU A 95 -9.39 -2.64 9.06
CA LEU A 95 -8.11 -2.45 8.36
C LEU A 95 -7.00 -3.36 8.90
N LEU A 96 -6.96 -3.62 10.20
CA LEU A 96 -5.93 -4.46 10.82
C LEU A 96 -6.15 -5.93 10.45
N GLU A 97 -7.41 -6.38 10.44
CA GLU A 97 -7.79 -7.71 9.98
C GLU A 97 -7.49 -7.88 8.49
N LEU A 98 -7.83 -6.90 7.64
CA LEU A 98 -7.52 -6.94 6.20
C LEU A 98 -6.01 -7.04 5.94
N ARG A 99 -5.22 -6.24 6.67
CA ARG A 99 -3.75 -6.32 6.63
C ARG A 99 -3.23 -7.69 7.05
N GLN A 100 -3.89 -8.35 8.01
CA GLN A 100 -3.51 -9.70 8.40
C GLN A 100 -3.82 -10.70 7.30
N GLN A 101 -5.01 -10.65 6.69
CA GLN A 101 -5.36 -11.49 5.54
C GLN A 101 -4.34 -11.33 4.39
N VAL A 102 -3.98 -10.09 4.05
CA VAL A 102 -2.96 -9.81 3.03
C VAL A 102 -1.61 -10.46 3.39
N ARG A 103 -1.16 -10.34 4.65
CA ARG A 103 0.09 -10.96 5.11
C ARG A 103 0.06 -12.47 4.97
N ASP A 104 -1.00 -13.12 5.45
CA ASP A 104 -1.12 -14.57 5.42
C ASP A 104 -1.08 -15.10 3.98
N VAL A 105 -1.76 -14.44 3.05
CA VAL A 105 -1.74 -14.81 1.63
C VAL A 105 -0.36 -14.52 1.01
N LYS A 106 0.31 -13.41 1.35
CA LYS A 106 1.67 -13.09 0.86
C LYS A 106 2.70 -14.13 1.29
N GLU A 107 2.58 -14.67 2.50
CA GLU A 107 3.45 -15.75 2.98
C GLU A 107 3.31 -17.01 2.12
N LEU A 108 2.08 -17.37 1.73
CA LEU A 108 1.85 -18.47 0.80
C LEU A 108 2.40 -18.16 -0.60
N VAL A 109 2.17 -16.97 -1.15
CA VAL A 109 2.76 -16.55 -2.43
C VAL A 109 4.29 -16.71 -2.41
N ALA A 110 4.95 -16.22 -1.35
CA ALA A 110 6.39 -16.34 -1.21
C ALA A 110 6.87 -17.80 -1.07
N ARG A 111 6.09 -18.65 -0.41
CA ARG A 111 6.37 -20.10 -0.31
C ARG A 111 6.21 -20.79 -1.67
N GLY A 112 5.07 -20.61 -2.34
CA GLY A 112 4.78 -21.19 -3.64
C GLY A 112 5.81 -20.78 -4.70
N TYR A 113 6.15 -19.49 -4.74
CA TYR A 113 7.20 -18.99 -5.62
C TYR A 113 8.55 -19.64 -5.36
N ARG A 114 8.99 -19.74 -4.09
CA ARG A 114 10.28 -20.38 -3.76
C ARG A 114 10.32 -21.84 -4.20
N ASN A 115 9.24 -22.58 -4.01
CA ASN A 115 9.15 -23.98 -4.42
C ASN A 115 9.21 -24.12 -5.94
N LEU A 116 8.41 -23.34 -6.67
CA LEU A 116 8.33 -23.35 -8.12
C LEU A 116 9.63 -22.88 -8.79
N ALA A 117 10.28 -21.85 -8.23
CA ALA A 117 11.53 -21.32 -8.75
C ALA A 117 12.71 -22.27 -8.53
N ALA A 118 12.70 -23.08 -7.48
CA ALA A 118 13.77 -24.04 -7.19
C ALA A 118 13.73 -25.30 -8.08
N ALA A 119 12.61 -25.58 -8.75
CA ALA A 119 12.40 -26.81 -9.51
C ALA A 119 13.05 -26.81 -10.91
N ASP A 120 13.67 -25.70 -11.34
CA ASP A 120 14.31 -25.48 -12.66
C ASP A 120 13.49 -26.06 -13.84
N GLY A 121 12.58 -25.26 -14.40
CA GLY A 121 11.75 -25.67 -15.54
C GLY A 121 10.73 -24.62 -16.00
N PRO A 122 9.81 -24.97 -16.92
CA PRO A 122 8.80 -24.03 -17.47
C PRO A 122 7.89 -23.39 -16.41
N ASN A 123 7.66 -24.10 -15.30
CA ASN A 123 6.89 -23.59 -14.16
C ASN A 123 7.67 -22.52 -13.38
N ALA A 124 9.00 -22.61 -13.32
CA ALA A 124 9.84 -21.59 -12.69
C ALA A 124 9.74 -20.25 -13.47
N GLU A 125 9.87 -20.29 -14.80
CA GLU A 125 9.72 -19.10 -15.65
C GLU A 125 8.31 -18.49 -15.53
N SER A 126 7.28 -19.33 -15.49
CA SER A 126 5.90 -18.87 -15.29
C SER A 126 5.69 -18.23 -13.92
N ALA A 127 6.22 -18.83 -12.85
CA ALA A 127 6.17 -18.29 -11.50
C ALA A 127 6.91 -16.95 -11.39
N HIS A 128 8.08 -16.82 -12.03
CA HIS A 128 8.82 -15.54 -12.12
C HIS A 128 7.97 -14.44 -12.75
N ARG A 129 7.34 -14.72 -13.90
CA ARG A 129 6.48 -13.75 -14.58
C ARG A 129 5.29 -13.32 -13.72
N ILE A 130 4.58 -14.28 -13.11
CA ILE A 130 3.43 -14.01 -12.24
C ILE A 130 3.83 -13.07 -11.08
N VAL A 131 4.92 -13.39 -10.39
CA VAL A 131 5.39 -12.58 -9.26
C VAL A 131 5.95 -11.23 -9.72
N ALA A 132 6.64 -11.17 -10.87
CA ALA A 132 7.15 -9.91 -11.42
C ALA A 132 6.02 -8.94 -11.79
N GLU A 133 4.93 -9.44 -12.38
CA GLU A 133 3.75 -8.63 -12.69
C GLU A 133 3.07 -8.09 -11.42
N ALA A 134 2.93 -8.93 -10.38
CA ALA A 134 2.42 -8.49 -9.08
C ALA A 134 3.34 -7.45 -8.41
N ALA A 135 4.65 -7.68 -8.44
CA ALA A 135 5.63 -6.76 -7.89
C ALA A 135 5.64 -5.41 -8.62
N ALA A 136 5.43 -5.38 -9.93
CA ALA A 136 5.32 -4.15 -10.70
C ALA A 136 4.12 -3.30 -10.23
N ARG A 137 2.95 -3.92 -10.10
CA ARG A 137 1.74 -3.23 -9.60
C ARG A 137 1.89 -2.75 -8.16
N GLN A 138 2.51 -3.56 -7.28
CA GLN A 138 2.81 -3.15 -5.90
C GLN A 138 3.79 -1.97 -5.89
N SER A 139 4.83 -2.00 -6.72
CA SER A 139 5.82 -0.92 -6.81
C SER A 139 5.17 0.40 -7.21
N GLU A 140 4.26 0.39 -8.20
CA GLU A 140 3.50 1.60 -8.57
C GLU A 140 2.70 2.18 -7.40
N ARG A 141 2.06 1.32 -6.60
CA ARG A 141 1.30 1.74 -5.42
C ARG A 141 2.21 2.32 -4.34
N GLU A 142 3.34 1.67 -4.04
CA GLU A 142 4.32 2.15 -3.05
C GLU A 142 4.96 3.47 -3.46
N LEU A 143 5.31 3.63 -4.75
CA LEU A 143 5.83 4.88 -5.29
C LEU A 143 4.81 6.02 -5.13
N ALA A 144 3.54 5.76 -5.43
CA ALA A 144 2.47 6.73 -5.23
C ALA A 144 2.23 7.07 -3.76
N TRP A 145 2.42 6.10 -2.85
CA TRP A 145 2.32 6.29 -1.40
C TRP A 145 3.43 7.22 -0.86
N CYS A 146 4.61 7.13 -1.46
CA CYS A 146 5.80 7.88 -1.04
C CYS A 146 5.97 9.22 -1.78
N ARG A 147 5.12 9.57 -2.74
CA ARG A 147 5.27 10.73 -3.65
C ARG A 147 5.59 12.08 -2.95
N MET A 148 5.10 12.29 -1.73
CA MET A 148 5.28 13.53 -0.96
C MET A 148 6.56 13.57 -0.11
N THR A 149 7.32 12.47 -0.06
CA THR A 149 8.52 12.34 0.78
C THR A 149 9.79 12.91 0.12
N GLY A 150 9.70 13.37 -1.12
CA GLY A 150 10.86 13.74 -1.95
C GLY A 150 11.49 12.56 -2.68
N PHE A 151 10.94 11.35 -2.52
CA PHE A 151 11.24 10.16 -3.30
C PHE A 151 9.95 9.38 -3.55
N PRO A 152 9.62 8.95 -4.79
CA PRO A 152 10.41 9.03 -6.03
C PRO A 152 10.55 10.43 -6.65
N GLN A 153 11.53 10.59 -7.54
CA GLN A 153 11.68 11.80 -8.36
C GLN A 153 10.73 11.74 -9.58
N GLY A 154 10.11 12.88 -9.93
CA GLY A 154 9.26 13.03 -11.12
C GLY A 154 7.77 13.17 -10.81
N ASP A 155 6.96 13.22 -11.87
CA ASP A 155 5.51 13.33 -11.78
C ASP A 155 4.90 11.97 -11.43
N VAL A 156 4.78 11.71 -10.13
CA VAL A 156 4.15 10.48 -9.62
C VAL A 156 2.70 10.75 -9.25
N LEU A 157 1.82 9.93 -9.81
CA LEU A 157 0.38 9.96 -9.55
C LEU A 157 0.08 9.80 -8.07
N ASN A 158 -1.05 10.33 -7.60
CA ASN A 158 -1.50 10.00 -6.26
C ASN A 158 -2.00 8.54 -6.20
N VAL A 159 -1.96 7.93 -5.02
CA VAL A 159 -2.37 6.53 -4.86
C VAL A 159 -3.80 6.29 -5.34
N GLY A 160 -4.71 7.25 -5.16
CA GLY A 160 -6.08 7.13 -5.66
C GLY A 160 -6.19 6.99 -7.18
N GLU A 161 -5.29 7.61 -7.94
CA GLU A 161 -5.19 7.48 -9.40
C GLU A 161 -4.62 6.13 -9.81
N VAL A 162 -3.54 5.67 -9.15
CA VAL A 162 -2.96 4.35 -9.38
C VAL A 162 -3.98 3.24 -9.12
N LEU A 163 -4.68 3.29 -7.98
CA LEU A 163 -5.72 2.32 -7.65
C LEU A 163 -6.88 2.32 -8.66
N ARG A 164 -7.20 3.48 -9.25
CA ARG A 164 -8.22 3.58 -10.31
C ARG A 164 -7.74 3.00 -11.64
N ALA A 165 -6.47 3.14 -11.97
CA ALA A 165 -5.88 2.55 -13.18
C ALA A 165 -5.84 1.01 -13.07
N GLN A 166 -5.33 0.48 -11.96
CA GLN A 166 -5.16 -0.96 -11.75
C GLN A 166 -6.48 -1.74 -11.63
N ARG A 167 -7.61 -1.08 -11.31
CA ARG A 167 -8.93 -1.71 -11.34
C ARG A 167 -9.48 -1.95 -12.75
N ARG A 168 -8.89 -1.35 -13.78
CA ARG A 168 -9.35 -1.47 -15.18
C ARG A 168 -8.59 -2.54 -15.98
N GLU A 169 -7.54 -3.10 -15.39
CA GLU A 169 -6.72 -4.20 -15.94
C GLU A 169 -7.31 -5.56 -15.56
#